data_AF-A0A350W5K8-F1
#
_entry.id   AF-A0A350W5K8-F1
#
_cell.length_a   1.000
_cell.length_b   1.000
_cell.length_c   1.000
_cell.angle_alpha   90.00
_cell.angle_beta   90.00
_cell.angle_gamma   90.00
#
_symmetry.space_group_name_H-M   'P 1'
#
loop_
_entity.id
_entity.type
_entity.pdbx_description
1 polymer ?
#
loop_
_entity_poly.entity_id
_entity_poly.type
_entity_poly.pdbx_seq_one_letter_code
_entity_poly.pdbx_strand_id
1 'polypeptide(L)'
;MVTDGNKVLLGAKLAGDEPYLMAKMLNNVPVIIGKNRYKTGLLAIEKFGVDTIILDDGFQHLNLCRDIDIVCINALNPFGNNLLLPAGYLREPVRNINRASAFVITRCDKVTDKTICEIENVIRKYNKAAPIFHAFFSKKIFNKNGSETEPALLKNRNAIAVSGIAVPEDFEKTLKEIGVNLLVHRKFPDHYFFRDKDIKKLYSDAAELQAFVITTSKDVVRLPDDFPCYVLDIKLEIRQKDGFKKFLEDEIAKKN
;
A
#
# COMPACT_ATOMS: atom_id res chain seq x y z
N MET A 1 -0.92 -20.24 4.41
CA MET A 1 0.30 -19.53 4.83
C MET A 1 1.04 -19.12 3.58
N VAL A 2 1.28 -17.83 3.38
CA VAL A 2 1.84 -17.27 2.14
C VAL A 2 3.35 -17.08 2.24
N THR A 3 3.85 -16.59 3.36
CA THR A 3 5.29 -16.55 3.71
C THR A 3 5.48 -16.88 5.19
N ASP A 4 6.64 -17.44 5.52
CA ASP A 4 7.12 -17.60 6.90
C ASP A 4 7.95 -16.40 7.40
N GLY A 5 8.05 -15.34 6.57
CA GLY A 5 8.88 -14.16 6.82
C GLY A 5 10.23 -14.21 6.11
N ASN A 6 10.73 -15.40 5.72
CA ASN A 6 11.99 -15.58 5.00
C ASN A 6 11.77 -16.02 3.55
N LYS A 7 10.79 -16.89 3.33
CA LYS A 7 10.50 -17.48 2.03
C LYS A 7 9.01 -17.40 1.72
N VAL A 8 8.71 -16.92 0.52
CA VAL A 8 7.36 -17.00 -0.05
C VAL A 8 7.06 -18.46 -0.44
N LEU A 9 6.02 -19.03 0.15
CA LEU A 9 5.63 -20.44 0.06
C LEU A 9 4.47 -20.67 -0.91
N LEU A 10 3.63 -19.66 -1.13
CA LEU A 10 2.52 -19.72 -2.09
C LEU A 10 2.68 -18.65 -3.15
N GLY A 11 2.50 -19.04 -4.42
CA GLY A 11 2.37 -18.09 -5.52
C GLY A 11 1.03 -17.33 -5.46
N ALA A 12 0.98 -16.16 -6.10
CA ALA A 12 -0.19 -15.28 -6.09
C ALA A 12 -1.51 -15.94 -6.48
N LYS A 13 -1.50 -16.89 -7.43
CA LYS A 13 -2.70 -17.65 -7.85
C LYS A 13 -3.41 -18.36 -6.69
N LEU A 14 -2.65 -18.84 -5.71
CA LEU A 14 -3.17 -19.55 -4.53
C LEU A 14 -3.30 -18.63 -3.31
N ALA A 15 -2.42 -17.63 -3.20
CA ALA A 15 -2.38 -16.72 -2.07
C ALA A 15 -3.40 -15.56 -2.17
N GLY A 16 -3.82 -15.21 -3.38
CA GLY A 16 -4.36 -13.88 -3.68
C GLY A 16 -3.22 -12.86 -3.87
N ASP A 17 -3.52 -11.80 -4.62
CA ASP A 17 -2.49 -10.83 -5.02
C ASP A 17 -1.98 -9.97 -3.86
N GLU A 18 -2.88 -9.47 -2.99
CA GLU A 18 -2.48 -8.61 -1.87
C GLU A 18 -1.63 -9.39 -0.84
N PRO A 19 -2.01 -10.61 -0.40
CA PRO A 19 -1.16 -11.38 0.51
C PRO A 19 0.18 -11.76 -0.10
N TYR A 20 0.23 -12.05 -1.41
CA TYR A 20 1.48 -12.32 -2.11
C TYR A 20 2.38 -11.09 -2.19
N LEU A 21 1.80 -9.91 -2.47
CA LEU A 21 2.53 -8.65 -2.48
C LEU A 21 3.09 -8.33 -1.09
N MET A 22 2.28 -8.44 -0.03
CA MET A 22 2.74 -8.29 1.35
C MET A 22 3.88 -9.26 1.66
N ALA A 23 3.77 -10.52 1.26
CA ALA A 23 4.79 -11.53 1.46
C ALA A 23 6.12 -11.24 0.75
N LYS A 24 6.09 -10.51 -0.37
CA LYS A 24 7.27 -10.07 -1.12
C LYS A 24 7.87 -8.76 -0.59
N MET A 25 7.03 -7.88 -0.03
CA MET A 25 7.47 -6.56 0.45
C MET A 25 7.91 -6.56 1.91
N LEU A 26 7.33 -7.43 2.75
CA LEU A 26 7.60 -7.49 4.17
C LEU A 26 8.64 -8.58 4.47
N ASN A 27 9.84 -8.14 4.85
CA ASN A 27 10.88 -9.05 5.32
C ASN A 27 10.63 -9.41 6.78
N ASN A 28 10.85 -10.68 7.15
CA ASN A 28 10.71 -11.22 8.50
C ASN A 28 9.29 -11.12 9.10
N VAL A 29 8.26 -10.97 8.26
CA VAL A 29 6.86 -10.95 8.71
C VAL A 29 6.10 -12.12 8.09
N PRO A 30 5.64 -13.10 8.88
CA PRO A 30 4.78 -14.15 8.39
C PRO A 30 3.44 -13.59 7.89
N VAL A 31 3.00 -14.03 6.71
CA VAL A 31 1.68 -13.64 6.15
C VAL A 31 0.82 -14.89 6.05
N ILE A 32 -0.30 -14.89 6.77
CA ILE A 32 -1.21 -16.03 6.82
C ILE A 32 -2.60 -15.60 6.33
N ILE A 33 -3.10 -16.34 5.34
CA ILE A 33 -4.48 -16.22 4.85
C ILE A 33 -5.34 -17.35 5.42
N GLY A 34 -6.62 -17.07 5.68
CA GLY A 34 -7.59 -18.10 6.01
C GLY A 34 -8.88 -17.53 6.60
N LYS A 35 -10.05 -18.00 6.14
CA LYS A 35 -11.38 -17.41 6.45
C LYS A 35 -11.63 -17.19 7.95
N ASN A 36 -11.15 -18.09 8.81
CA ASN A 36 -11.26 -17.96 10.26
C ASN A 36 -9.99 -17.28 10.82
N ARG A 37 -10.08 -15.98 11.11
CA ARG A 37 -8.95 -15.16 11.56
C ARG A 37 -8.42 -15.56 12.94
N TYR A 38 -9.29 -16.06 13.82
CA TYR A 38 -8.90 -16.59 15.13
C TYR A 38 -7.98 -17.81 14.97
N LYS A 39 -8.40 -18.81 14.18
CA LYS A 39 -7.58 -20.01 13.93
C LYS A 39 -6.25 -19.68 13.24
N THR A 40 -6.25 -18.76 12.28
CA THR A 40 -5.00 -18.35 11.63
C THR A 40 -4.08 -17.56 12.57
N GLY A 41 -4.65 -16.79 13.51
CA GLY A 41 -3.88 -16.10 14.54
C GLY A 41 -3.22 -17.07 15.53
N LEU A 42 -3.96 -18.07 16.01
CA LEU A 42 -3.37 -19.13 16.85
C LEU A 42 -2.22 -19.86 16.14
N LEU A 43 -2.42 -20.21 14.86
CA LEU A 43 -1.35 -20.80 14.06
C LEU A 43 -0.12 -19.88 13.95
N ALA A 44 -0.32 -18.57 13.84
CA ALA A 44 0.79 -17.61 13.79
C ALA A 44 1.58 -17.62 15.11
N ILE A 45 0.89 -17.61 16.24
CA ILE A 45 1.49 -17.64 17.58
C ILE A 45 2.25 -18.95 17.80
N GLU A 46 1.60 -20.09 17.58
CA GLU A 46 2.19 -21.41 17.82
C GLU A 46 3.42 -21.68 16.95
N LYS A 47 3.38 -21.25 15.67
CA LYS A 47 4.42 -21.59 14.70
C LYS A 47 5.58 -20.60 14.67
N PHE A 48 5.31 -19.32 14.92
CA PHE A 48 6.28 -18.26 14.72
C PHE A 48 6.59 -17.47 15.99
N GLY A 49 5.88 -17.74 17.09
CA GLY A 49 6.10 -17.02 18.35
C GLY A 49 5.85 -15.52 18.22
N VAL A 50 4.93 -15.11 17.34
CA VAL A 50 4.62 -13.68 17.17
C VAL A 50 4.00 -13.11 18.43
N ASP A 51 4.43 -11.91 18.80
CA ASP A 51 3.87 -11.12 19.90
C ASP A 51 2.69 -10.23 19.45
N THR A 52 2.63 -9.94 18.14
CA THR A 52 1.71 -8.96 17.58
C THR A 52 1.13 -9.48 16.26
N ILE A 53 -0.19 -9.34 16.09
CA ILE A 53 -0.90 -9.73 14.87
C ILE A 53 -1.54 -8.49 14.24
N ILE A 54 -1.28 -8.27 12.96
CA ILE A 54 -1.93 -7.20 12.17
C ILE A 54 -3.01 -7.84 11.30
N LEU A 55 -4.22 -7.32 11.39
CA LEU A 55 -5.33 -7.69 10.52
C LEU A 55 -5.48 -6.66 9.40
N ASP A 56 -5.04 -7.02 8.20
CA ASP A 56 -5.36 -6.24 7.02
C ASP A 56 -6.87 -6.25 6.76
N ASP A 57 -7.45 -5.06 6.53
CA ASP A 57 -8.89 -4.84 6.37
C ASP A 57 -9.76 -5.42 7.53
N GLY A 58 -9.22 -5.37 8.76
CA GLY A 58 -9.80 -6.04 9.94
C GLY A 58 -10.94 -5.31 10.65
N PHE A 59 -11.22 -4.04 10.31
CA PHE A 59 -12.14 -3.21 11.10
C PHE A 59 -13.53 -3.85 11.20
N GLN A 60 -14.15 -4.28 10.09
CA GLN A 60 -15.47 -4.92 10.06
C GLN A 60 -15.50 -6.33 10.69
N HIS A 61 -14.37 -6.93 11.06
CA HIS A 61 -14.30 -8.34 11.46
C HIS A 61 -14.71 -8.59 12.94
N LEU A 62 -15.89 -8.12 13.35
CA LEU A 62 -16.29 -7.99 14.76
C LEU A 62 -16.12 -9.25 15.63
N ASN A 63 -16.20 -10.44 15.04
CA ASN A 63 -16.08 -11.74 15.74
C ASN A 63 -14.67 -12.04 16.31
N LEU A 64 -13.65 -11.25 15.97
CA LEU A 64 -12.33 -11.34 16.57
C LEU A 64 -12.08 -10.10 17.42
N CYS A 65 -11.69 -10.28 18.68
CA CYS A 65 -11.27 -9.17 19.52
C CYS A 65 -9.97 -8.55 18.96
N ARG A 66 -9.84 -7.23 19.05
CA ARG A 66 -8.68 -6.45 18.63
C ARG A 66 -8.38 -5.46 19.75
N ASP A 67 -7.11 -5.37 20.13
CA ASP A 67 -6.70 -4.41 21.14
C ASP A 67 -6.63 -2.98 20.60
N ILE A 68 -6.22 -2.85 19.32
CA ILE A 68 -6.05 -1.58 18.64
C ILE A 68 -6.80 -1.63 17.31
N ASP A 69 -7.80 -0.76 17.15
CA ASP A 69 -8.52 -0.55 15.88
C ASP A 69 -8.06 0.77 15.24
N ILE A 70 -7.42 0.72 14.07
CA ILE A 70 -6.96 1.91 13.34
C ILE A 70 -7.84 2.10 12.10
N VAL A 71 -8.49 3.26 11.97
CA VAL A 71 -9.34 3.59 10.83
C VAL A 71 -8.63 4.52 9.87
N CYS A 72 -8.42 4.05 8.64
CA CYS A 72 -7.89 4.87 7.55
C CYS A 72 -9.03 5.61 6.83
N ILE A 73 -8.91 6.93 6.69
CA ILE A 73 -9.88 7.78 5.97
C ILE A 73 -9.17 8.41 4.77
N ASN A 74 -9.73 8.28 3.58
CA ASN A 74 -9.21 8.94 2.39
C ASN A 74 -9.69 10.39 2.32
N ALA A 75 -8.78 11.36 2.40
CA ALA A 75 -9.14 12.77 2.40
C ALA A 75 -9.76 13.27 1.08
N LEU A 76 -9.52 12.59 -0.05
CA LEU A 76 -10.11 12.95 -1.33
C LEU A 76 -11.60 12.60 -1.44
N ASN A 77 -12.05 11.60 -0.68
CA ASN A 77 -13.43 11.15 -0.68
C ASN A 77 -13.84 10.67 0.73
N PRO A 78 -13.82 11.57 1.72
CA PRO A 78 -14.05 11.19 3.10
C PRO A 78 -15.50 10.74 3.26
N PHE A 79 -15.70 9.53 3.80
CA PHE A 79 -17.02 8.92 4.01
C PHE A 79 -17.85 8.69 2.72
N GLY A 80 -17.23 8.81 1.54
CA GLY A 80 -17.90 8.58 0.26
C GLY A 80 -19.09 9.53 0.03
N ASN A 81 -20.22 8.96 -0.39
CA ASN A 81 -21.50 9.66 -0.52
C ASN A 81 -22.39 9.52 0.73
N ASN A 82 -21.83 9.14 1.89
CA ASN A 82 -22.53 8.85 3.15
C ASN A 82 -23.61 7.75 3.09
N LEU A 83 -23.70 7.01 1.99
CA LEU A 83 -24.64 5.90 1.85
C LEU A 83 -23.92 4.56 2.03
N LEU A 84 -24.66 3.59 2.59
CA LEU A 84 -24.20 2.21 2.70
C LEU A 84 -24.24 1.52 1.35
N LEU A 85 -23.40 0.50 1.17
CA LEU A 85 -23.52 -0.44 0.06
C LEU A 85 -24.95 -1.04 0.01
N PRO A 86 -25.55 -1.19 -1.18
CA PRO A 86 -25.00 -0.91 -2.52
C PRO A 86 -25.21 0.55 -3.00
N ALA A 87 -25.96 1.39 -2.28
CA ALA A 87 -26.28 2.76 -2.70
C ALA A 87 -25.09 3.75 -2.55
N GLY A 88 -24.06 3.35 -1.81
CA GLY A 88 -22.85 4.11 -1.59
C GLY A 88 -21.65 3.25 -1.29
N TYR A 89 -20.59 3.88 -0.79
CA TYR A 89 -19.29 3.24 -0.59
C TYR A 89 -19.07 2.70 0.83
N LEU A 90 -19.92 3.06 1.79
CA LEU A 90 -19.72 2.69 3.18
C LEU A 90 -20.10 1.22 3.42
N ARG A 91 -19.18 0.44 4.00
CA ARG A 91 -19.45 -0.93 4.48
C ARG A 91 -20.25 -0.93 5.79
N GLU A 92 -20.13 0.14 6.58
CA GLU A 92 -20.80 0.33 7.86
C GLU A 92 -21.18 1.81 8.05
N PRO A 93 -22.19 2.14 8.87
CA PRO A 93 -22.54 3.53 9.16
C PRO A 93 -21.38 4.30 9.78
N VAL A 94 -21.21 5.58 9.43
CA VAL A 94 -20.10 6.43 9.93
C VAL A 94 -20.02 6.45 11.46
N ARG A 95 -21.16 6.35 12.17
CA ARG A 95 -21.19 6.30 13.64
C ARG A 95 -20.33 5.17 14.25
N ASN A 96 -20.11 4.08 13.50
CA ASN A 96 -19.31 2.93 13.94
C ASN A 96 -17.81 3.23 13.97
N ILE A 97 -17.35 4.44 13.63
CA ILE A 97 -15.96 4.85 13.89
C ILE A 97 -15.68 5.14 15.37
N ASN A 98 -16.73 5.20 16.21
CA ASN A 98 -16.61 5.42 17.66
C ASN A 98 -15.70 4.40 18.39
N ARG A 99 -15.56 3.19 17.84
CA ARG A 99 -14.72 2.10 18.37
C ARG A 99 -13.26 2.14 17.91
N ALA A 100 -12.88 3.08 17.05
CA ALA A 100 -11.50 3.22 16.62
C ALA A 100 -10.61 3.68 17.81
N SER A 101 -9.45 3.05 17.95
CA SER A 101 -8.37 3.46 18.85
C SER A 101 -7.56 4.62 18.27
N ALA A 102 -7.46 4.72 16.93
CA ALA A 102 -6.82 5.83 16.24
C ALA A 102 -7.37 6.03 14.82
N PHE A 103 -7.13 7.22 14.27
CA PHE A 103 -7.47 7.56 12.90
C PHE A 103 -6.23 7.94 12.10
N VAL A 104 -6.18 7.53 10.83
CA VAL A 104 -5.17 7.98 9.88
C VAL A 104 -5.88 8.60 8.67
N ILE A 105 -5.84 9.93 8.56
CA ILE A 105 -6.33 10.64 7.38
C ILE A 105 -5.23 10.58 6.32
N THR A 106 -5.49 9.87 5.22
CA THR A 106 -4.55 9.67 4.11
C THR A 106 -4.76 10.70 3.00
N ARG A 107 -3.73 10.94 2.18
CA ARG A 107 -3.75 11.90 1.05
C ARG A 107 -3.96 13.35 1.48
N CYS A 108 -3.48 13.71 2.68
CA CYS A 108 -3.54 15.09 3.16
C CYS A 108 -2.79 16.08 2.24
N ASP A 109 -1.83 15.62 1.45
CA ASP A 109 -1.09 16.42 0.46
C ASP A 109 -1.92 16.80 -0.78
N LYS A 110 -3.15 16.29 -0.90
CA LYS A 110 -4.04 16.52 -2.06
C LYS A 110 -5.26 17.37 -1.73
N VAL A 111 -5.40 17.84 -0.50
CA VAL A 111 -6.55 18.61 -0.03
C VAL A 111 -6.11 19.82 0.77
N THR A 112 -7.03 20.75 1.01
CA THR A 112 -6.78 21.93 1.84
C THR A 112 -6.86 21.58 3.33
N ASP A 113 -6.21 22.38 4.18
CA ASP A 113 -6.33 22.25 5.63
C ASP A 113 -7.80 22.38 6.10
N LYS A 114 -8.61 23.19 5.41
CA LYS A 114 -10.05 23.30 5.67
C LYS A 114 -10.74 21.94 5.52
N THR A 115 -10.46 21.21 4.45
CA THR A 115 -11.02 19.87 4.21
C THR A 115 -10.57 18.89 5.29
N ILE A 116 -9.31 18.95 5.73
CA ILE A 116 -8.80 18.11 6.82
C ILE A 116 -9.57 18.42 8.11
N CYS A 117 -9.74 19.70 8.48
CA CYS A 117 -10.52 20.11 9.64
C CYS A 117 -11.98 19.64 9.58
N GLU A 118 -12.62 19.67 8.41
CA GLU A 118 -13.99 19.15 8.23
C GLU A 118 -14.07 17.64 8.52
N ILE A 119 -13.08 16.86 8.05
CA ILE A 119 -13.00 15.43 8.33
C ILE A 119 -12.82 15.18 9.83
N GLU A 120 -11.91 15.93 10.47
CA GLU A 120 -11.67 15.84 11.92
C GLU A 120 -12.92 16.15 12.73
N ASN A 121 -13.69 17.16 12.33
CA ASN A 121 -14.95 17.51 12.99
C ASN A 121 -15.97 16.37 12.92
N VAL A 122 -16.07 15.68 11.78
CA VAL A 122 -16.93 14.48 11.65
C VAL A 122 -16.41 13.35 12.55
N ILE A 123 -15.10 13.11 12.59
CA ILE A 123 -14.50 12.11 13.48
C ILE A 123 -14.85 12.44 14.93
N ARG A 124 -14.65 13.69 15.36
CA ARG A 124 -14.87 14.15 16.74
C ARG A 124 -16.32 14.11 17.18
N LYS A 125 -17.27 14.17 16.24
CA LYS A 125 -18.70 13.92 16.52
C LYS A 125 -18.96 12.52 17.07
N TYR A 126 -18.19 11.51 16.65
CA TYR A 126 -18.40 10.11 17.02
C TYR A 126 -17.31 9.55 17.94
N ASN A 127 -16.09 10.12 17.91
CA ASN A 127 -14.96 9.70 18.72
C ASN A 127 -14.19 10.92 19.25
N LYS A 128 -14.41 11.22 20.54
CA LYS A 128 -13.86 12.42 21.19
C LYS A 128 -12.38 12.28 21.60
N ALA A 129 -11.87 11.06 21.77
CA ALA A 129 -10.61 10.81 22.47
C ALA A 129 -9.49 10.31 21.55
N ALA A 130 -9.80 9.47 20.56
CA ALA A 130 -8.77 8.81 19.76
C ALA A 130 -7.87 9.83 19.01
N PRO A 131 -6.55 9.64 18.98
CA PRO A 131 -5.65 10.49 18.20
C PRO A 131 -5.99 10.41 16.71
N ILE A 132 -5.76 11.53 16.01
CA ILE A 132 -5.91 11.65 14.57
C ILE A 132 -4.54 11.96 14.00
N PHE A 133 -4.05 11.09 13.13
CA PHE A 133 -2.79 11.23 12.43
C PHE A 133 -3.04 11.60 10.97
N HIS A 134 -2.14 12.41 10.42
CA HIS A 134 -2.19 12.78 9.01
C HIS A 134 -1.10 12.05 8.24
N ALA A 135 -1.49 11.51 7.10
CA ALA A 135 -0.61 10.80 6.20
C ALA A 135 -0.70 11.36 4.78
N PHE A 136 0.43 11.35 4.11
CA PHE A 136 0.60 11.79 2.73
C PHE A 136 1.38 10.72 1.97
N PHE A 137 1.37 10.82 0.64
CA PHE A 137 2.17 9.92 -0.18
C PHE A 137 3.44 10.61 -0.65
N SER A 138 4.59 10.03 -0.31
CA SER A 138 5.87 10.40 -0.90
C SER A 138 6.15 9.51 -2.11
N LYS A 139 6.82 10.10 -3.10
CA LYS A 139 7.22 9.42 -4.34
C LYS A 139 8.74 9.28 -4.31
N LYS A 140 9.22 8.05 -4.30
CA LYS A 140 10.65 7.74 -4.35
C LYS A 140 10.93 6.88 -5.58
N ILE A 141 12.10 7.03 -6.16
CA ILE A 141 12.52 6.20 -7.29
C ILE A 141 13.73 5.40 -6.83
N PHE A 142 13.71 4.10 -7.07
CA PHE A 142 14.83 3.21 -6.79
C PHE A 142 15.39 2.67 -8.09
N ASN A 143 16.69 2.51 -8.18
CA ASN A 143 17.33 1.83 -9.31
C ASN A 143 17.31 0.29 -9.12
N LYS A 144 17.81 -0.45 -10.11
CA LYS A 144 17.89 -1.92 -10.08
C LYS A 144 18.68 -2.50 -8.90
N ASN A 145 19.57 -1.71 -8.29
CA ASN A 145 20.35 -2.13 -7.12
C ASN A 145 19.62 -1.81 -5.80
N GLY A 146 18.38 -1.30 -5.86
CA GLY A 146 17.61 -0.88 -4.70
C GLY A 146 18.06 0.46 -4.08
N SER A 147 18.95 1.21 -4.75
CA SER A 147 19.39 2.51 -4.25
C SER A 147 18.42 3.62 -4.69
N GLU A 148 18.06 4.49 -3.75
CA GLU A 148 17.23 5.67 -4.05
C GLU A 148 17.93 6.56 -5.08
N THR A 149 17.18 7.01 -6.07
CA THR A 149 17.63 7.83 -7.19
C THR A 149 16.83 9.12 -7.18
N GLU A 150 17.53 10.25 -7.20
CA GLU A 150 16.89 11.54 -7.28
C GLU A 150 16.13 11.71 -8.61
N PRO A 151 14.87 12.17 -8.59
CA PRO A 151 14.07 12.37 -9.81
C PRO A 151 14.77 13.27 -10.85
N ALA A 152 15.58 14.22 -10.41
CA ALA A 152 16.35 15.12 -11.28
C ALA A 152 17.32 14.37 -12.22
N LEU A 153 17.86 13.22 -11.79
CA LEU A 153 18.77 12.38 -12.59
C LEU A 153 18.06 11.65 -13.75
N LEU A 154 16.72 11.61 -13.71
CA LEU A 154 15.88 10.97 -14.73
C LEU A 154 15.21 11.98 -15.66
N LYS A 155 15.33 13.27 -15.35
CA LYS A 155 14.75 14.34 -16.17
C LYS A 155 15.31 14.31 -17.59
N ASN A 156 14.45 14.45 -18.59
CA ASN A 156 14.73 14.40 -20.03
C ASN A 156 15.34 13.08 -20.55
N ARG A 157 15.52 12.06 -19.71
CA ARG A 157 16.00 10.75 -20.15
C ARG A 157 14.84 9.95 -20.74
N ASN A 158 15.13 9.21 -21.80
CA ASN A 158 14.15 8.35 -22.47
C ASN A 158 13.71 7.23 -21.54
N ALA A 159 12.40 7.07 -21.38
CA ALA A 159 11.80 6.10 -20.49
C ALA A 159 10.75 5.24 -21.21
N ILE A 160 10.73 3.95 -20.88
CA ILE A 160 9.61 3.05 -21.14
C ILE A 160 8.95 2.75 -19.81
N ALA A 161 7.68 3.12 -19.66
CA ALA A 161 6.88 2.75 -18.50
C ALA A 161 6.24 1.39 -18.71
N VAL A 162 6.24 0.55 -17.67
CA VAL A 162 5.48 -0.69 -17.63
C VAL A 162 4.68 -0.76 -16.33
N SER A 163 3.37 -1.02 -16.45
CA SER A 163 2.49 -1.13 -15.29
C SER A 163 1.36 -2.14 -15.51
N GLY A 164 0.98 -2.81 -14.43
CA GLY A 164 -0.15 -3.73 -14.32
C GLY A 164 -0.97 -3.40 -13.07
N ILE A 165 -1.36 -2.12 -12.96
CA ILE A 165 -2.12 -1.54 -11.83
C ILE A 165 -3.51 -1.06 -12.27
N ALA A 166 -4.43 -0.92 -11.32
CA ALA A 166 -5.80 -0.45 -11.56
C ALA A 166 -5.93 0.92 -12.26
N VAL A 167 -5.02 1.87 -12.01
CA VAL A 167 -5.05 3.24 -12.60
C VAL A 167 -3.70 3.62 -13.20
N PRO A 168 -3.36 3.14 -14.41
CA PRO A 168 -2.09 3.45 -15.08
C PRO A 168 -1.89 4.94 -15.35
N GLU A 169 -2.96 5.71 -15.49
CA GLU A 169 -2.92 7.14 -15.81
C GLU A 169 -2.24 7.96 -14.71
N ASP A 170 -2.44 7.60 -13.44
CA ASP A 170 -1.79 8.26 -12.29
C ASP A 170 -0.28 8.02 -12.28
N PHE A 171 0.15 6.82 -12.68
CA PHE A 171 1.56 6.48 -12.84
C PHE A 171 2.19 7.30 -13.96
N GLU A 172 1.54 7.35 -15.13
CA GLU A 172 2.00 8.14 -16.27
C GLU A 172 2.10 9.63 -15.96
N LYS A 173 1.08 10.19 -15.30
CA LYS A 173 1.07 11.58 -14.85
C LYS A 173 2.25 11.86 -13.91
N THR A 174 2.52 10.96 -12.99
CA THR A 174 3.65 11.09 -12.07
C THR A 174 5.00 11.09 -12.79
N LEU A 175 5.18 10.23 -13.79
CA LEU A 175 6.40 10.21 -14.60
C LEU A 175 6.58 11.52 -15.40
N LYS A 176 5.49 12.06 -15.93
CA LYS A 176 5.49 13.37 -16.60
C LYS A 176 5.83 14.52 -15.64
N GLU A 177 5.32 14.49 -14.42
CA GLU A 177 5.67 15.46 -13.36
C GLU A 177 7.16 15.40 -12.98
N ILE A 178 7.76 14.20 -12.96
CA ILE A 178 9.22 14.01 -12.77
C ILE A 178 10.01 14.60 -13.95
N GLY A 179 9.41 14.66 -15.14
CA GLY A 179 10.00 15.21 -16.35
C GLY A 179 10.82 14.18 -17.14
N VAL A 180 10.52 12.89 -17.02
CA VAL A 180 11.13 11.87 -17.91
C VAL A 180 10.58 12.01 -19.33
N ASN A 181 11.39 11.72 -20.34
CA ASN A 181 10.91 11.64 -21.71
C ASN A 181 10.23 10.28 -21.94
N LEU A 182 8.95 10.18 -21.59
CA LEU A 182 8.19 8.94 -21.69
C LEU A 182 7.87 8.62 -23.15
N LEU A 183 8.63 7.69 -23.74
CA LEU A 183 8.46 7.28 -25.14
C LEU A 183 7.31 6.30 -25.32
N VAL A 184 7.18 5.34 -24.40
CA VAL A 184 6.18 4.27 -24.48
C VAL A 184 5.67 3.96 -23.08
N HIS A 185 4.35 3.77 -22.94
CA HIS A 185 3.74 3.21 -21.74
C HIS A 185 3.03 1.91 -22.08
N ARG A 186 3.60 0.78 -21.64
CA ARG A 186 3.00 -0.55 -21.79
C ARG A 186 2.10 -0.86 -20.59
N LYS A 187 0.81 -0.78 -20.83
CA LYS A 187 -0.25 -1.06 -19.85
C LYS A 187 -0.66 -2.52 -19.95
N PHE A 188 -0.64 -3.22 -18.83
CA PHE A 188 -1.12 -4.59 -18.69
C PHE A 188 -2.35 -4.61 -17.78
N PRO A 189 -3.17 -5.67 -17.85
CA PRO A 189 -4.27 -5.86 -16.89
C PRO A 189 -3.77 -5.76 -15.45
N ASP A 190 -4.66 -5.31 -14.55
CA ASP A 190 -4.34 -5.32 -13.12
C ASP A 190 -3.97 -6.74 -12.70
N HIS A 191 -2.93 -6.84 -11.90
CA HIS A 191 -2.36 -8.11 -11.45
C HIS A 191 -1.68 -9.00 -12.51
N TYR A 192 -1.29 -8.45 -13.66
CA TYR A 192 -0.66 -9.23 -14.73
C TYR A 192 0.72 -9.79 -14.36
N PHE A 193 0.91 -11.10 -14.58
CA PHE A 193 2.22 -11.77 -14.51
C PHE A 193 2.93 -11.67 -15.86
N PHE A 194 4.05 -10.93 -15.89
CA PHE A 194 4.85 -10.75 -17.11
C PHE A 194 5.35 -12.09 -17.62
N ARG A 195 5.04 -12.40 -18.88
CA ARG A 195 5.52 -13.62 -19.55
C ARG A 195 6.91 -13.36 -20.12
N ASP A 196 7.68 -14.41 -20.38
CA ASP A 196 9.03 -14.30 -20.96
C ASP A 196 9.05 -13.49 -22.27
N LYS A 197 8.01 -13.60 -23.09
CA LYS A 197 7.86 -12.79 -24.31
C LYS A 197 7.74 -11.30 -24.02
N ASP A 198 7.07 -10.93 -22.92
CA ASP A 198 6.85 -9.54 -22.52
C ASP A 198 8.17 -8.95 -22.03
N ILE A 199 8.91 -9.71 -21.22
CA ILE A 199 10.26 -9.37 -20.73
C ILE A 199 11.26 -9.21 -21.88
N LYS A 200 11.34 -10.19 -22.79
CA LYS A 200 12.20 -10.13 -23.98
C LYS A 200 11.90 -8.89 -24.83
N LYS A 201 10.61 -8.59 -25.02
CA LYS A 201 10.18 -7.41 -25.76
C LYS A 201 10.57 -6.12 -25.04
N LEU A 202 10.47 -6.04 -23.71
CA LEU A 202 10.92 -4.89 -22.94
C LEU A 202 12.43 -4.65 -23.08
N TYR A 203 13.25 -5.70 -23.04
CA TYR A 203 14.69 -5.59 -23.30
C TYR A 203 14.99 -5.06 -24.70
N SER A 204 14.31 -5.60 -25.73
CA SER A 204 14.47 -5.18 -27.12
C SER A 204 14.13 -3.70 -27.31
N ASP A 205 12.94 -3.28 -26.87
CA ASP A 205 12.50 -1.89 -26.99
C ASP A 205 13.40 -0.92 -26.20
N ALA A 206 13.84 -1.31 -25.00
CA ALA A 206 14.72 -0.48 -24.18
C ALA A 206 16.07 -0.23 -24.88
N ALA A 207 16.62 -1.26 -25.54
CA ALA A 207 17.84 -1.14 -26.31
C ALA A 207 17.64 -0.29 -27.58
N GLU A 208 16.56 -0.52 -28.34
CA GLU A 208 16.26 0.19 -29.59
C GLU A 208 16.00 1.69 -29.35
N LEU A 209 15.22 2.01 -28.34
CA LEU A 209 14.82 3.39 -28.01
C LEU A 209 15.84 4.12 -27.11
N GLN A 210 16.93 3.44 -26.74
CA GLN A 210 17.93 3.91 -25.78
C GLN A 210 17.27 4.44 -24.49
N ALA A 211 16.30 3.69 -23.99
CA ALA A 211 15.42 4.08 -22.90
C ALA A 211 15.61 3.19 -21.68
N PHE A 212 15.53 3.77 -20.48
CA PHE A 212 15.44 2.95 -19.27
C PHE A 212 14.00 2.47 -19.06
N VAL A 213 13.84 1.31 -18.43
CA VAL A 213 12.51 0.83 -18.02
C VAL A 213 12.19 1.34 -16.63
N ILE A 214 10.98 1.84 -16.42
CA ILE A 214 10.45 2.21 -15.10
C ILE A 214 9.12 1.51 -14.84
N THR A 215 8.95 0.99 -13.62
CA THR A 215 7.74 0.28 -13.19
C THR A 215 7.30 0.72 -11.80
N THR A 216 6.23 0.12 -11.28
CA THR A 216 5.68 0.40 -9.95
C THR A 216 6.25 -0.59 -8.91
N SER A 217 6.25 -0.22 -7.63
CA SER A 217 6.62 -1.16 -6.54
C SER A 217 5.70 -2.38 -6.44
N LYS A 218 4.47 -2.31 -6.96
CA LYS A 218 3.54 -3.45 -7.05
C LYS A 218 3.90 -4.41 -8.18
N ASP A 219 4.47 -3.92 -9.27
CA ASP A 219 4.75 -4.71 -10.46
C ASP A 219 6.18 -5.26 -10.47
N VAL A 220 7.13 -4.60 -9.79
CA VAL A 220 8.53 -5.08 -9.73
C VAL A 220 8.62 -6.49 -9.14
N VAL A 221 7.76 -6.85 -8.18
CA VAL A 221 7.76 -8.20 -7.57
C VAL A 221 7.34 -9.32 -8.55
N ARG A 222 6.90 -8.93 -9.77
CA ARG A 222 6.51 -9.83 -10.87
C ARG A 222 7.50 -9.80 -12.03
N LEU A 223 8.53 -8.96 -11.96
CA LEU A 223 9.67 -8.97 -12.89
C LEU A 223 10.76 -9.91 -12.36
N PRO A 224 11.67 -10.40 -13.23
CA PRO A 224 12.89 -11.07 -12.78
C PRO A 224 13.68 -10.18 -11.81
N ASP A 225 14.26 -10.77 -10.77
CA ASP A 225 14.98 -10.05 -9.71
C ASP A 225 16.17 -9.22 -10.24
N ASP A 226 16.77 -9.66 -11.35
CA ASP A 226 17.91 -9.01 -12.03
C ASP A 226 17.50 -8.04 -13.15
N PHE A 227 16.20 -7.85 -13.36
CA PHE A 227 15.70 -7.02 -14.45
C PHE A 227 16.11 -5.54 -14.24
N PRO A 228 16.82 -4.92 -15.19
CA PRO A 228 17.39 -3.59 -15.02
C PRO A 228 16.31 -2.51 -15.20
N CYS A 229 15.53 -2.25 -14.16
CA CYS A 229 14.52 -1.19 -14.14
C CYS A 229 14.73 -0.19 -13.00
N TYR A 230 14.07 0.95 -13.14
CA TYR A 230 13.75 1.81 -12.03
C TYR A 230 12.37 1.45 -11.47
N VAL A 231 12.20 1.63 -10.17
CA VAL A 231 10.95 1.39 -9.47
C VAL A 231 10.48 2.71 -8.90
N LEU A 232 9.34 3.21 -9.39
CA LEU A 232 8.61 4.25 -8.70
C LEU A 232 7.87 3.61 -7.53
N ASP A 233 8.30 3.96 -6.34
CA ASP A 233 7.66 3.56 -5.10
C ASP A 233 6.85 4.72 -4.51
N ILE A 234 5.60 4.43 -4.18
CA ILE A 234 4.68 5.38 -3.59
C ILE A 234 4.49 4.94 -2.14
N LYS A 235 5.19 5.63 -1.22
CA LYS A 235 5.15 5.30 0.20
C LYS A 235 4.16 6.19 0.93
N LEU A 236 3.38 5.58 1.81
CA LEU A 236 2.57 6.32 2.78
C LEU A 236 3.50 6.80 3.90
N GLU A 237 3.54 8.10 4.14
CA GLU A 237 4.29 8.72 5.23
C GLU A 237 3.32 9.41 6.20
N ILE A 238 3.58 9.23 7.50
CA ILE A 238 2.81 9.88 8.56
C ILE A 238 3.58 11.13 9.00
N ARG A 239 2.91 12.30 8.98
CA ARG A 239 3.52 13.62 9.27
C ARG A 239 4.19 13.67 10.65
N GLN A 240 3.58 13.03 11.65
CA GLN A 240 4.11 12.89 13.01
C GLN A 240 4.42 11.42 13.32
N LYS A 241 5.33 10.83 12.53
CA LYS A 241 5.68 9.40 12.61
C LYS A 241 6.02 8.94 14.02
N ASP A 242 6.83 9.71 14.76
CA ASP A 242 7.25 9.33 16.12
C ASP A 242 6.08 9.33 17.10
N GLY A 243 5.14 10.26 16.95
CA GLY A 243 3.90 10.28 17.74
C GLY A 243 3.02 9.07 17.46
N PHE A 244 2.90 8.67 16.19
CA PHE A 244 2.17 7.45 15.81
C PHE A 244 2.86 6.19 16.37
N LYS A 245 4.19 6.10 16.26
CA LYS A 245 4.97 4.98 16.80
C LYS A 245 4.80 4.87 18.31
N LYS A 246 4.94 5.98 19.02
CA LYS A 246 4.76 6.03 20.47
C LYS A 246 3.35 5.60 20.87
N PHE A 247 2.32 6.05 20.17
CA PHE A 247 0.94 5.60 20.41
C PHE A 247 0.82 4.07 20.31
N LEU A 248 1.39 3.46 19.26
CA LEU A 248 1.36 2.01 19.10
C LEU A 248 2.11 1.30 20.24
N GLU A 249 3.30 1.77 20.59
CA GLU A 249 4.10 1.21 21.69
C GLU A 249 3.35 1.29 23.02
N ASP A 250 2.74 2.44 23.33
CA ASP A 250 1.97 2.66 24.55
C ASP A 250 0.73 1.76 24.61
N GLU A 251 0.00 1.58 23.50
CA GLU A 251 -1.19 0.73 23.45
C GLU A 251 -0.84 -0.77 23.52
N ILE A 252 0.25 -1.20 22.87
CA ILE A 252 0.74 -2.58 22.96
C ILE A 252 1.23 -2.88 24.38
N ALA A 253 1.95 -1.93 25.00
CA ALA A 253 2.49 -2.10 26.36
C ALA A 253 1.41 -2.20 27.44
N LYS A 254 0.21 -1.61 27.24
CA LYS A 254 -0.92 -1.75 28.19
C LYS A 254 -1.50 -3.17 28.24
N LYS A 255 -1.16 -4.02 27.27
CA LYS A 255 -1.78 -5.34 27.06
C LYS A 255 -0.85 -6.52 27.34
N ASN A 256 0.46 -6.25 27.44
CA ASN A 256 1.47 -7.17 27.95
C ASN A 256 1.64 -7.01 29.47
#